data_AF-A0A7V0XN25-F1
#
_entry.id   AF-A0A7V0XN25-F1
#
_cell.length_a   1.000
_cell.length_b   1.000
_cell.length_c   1.000
_cell.angle_alpha   90.00
_cell.angle_beta   90.00
_cell.angle_gamma   90.00
#
_symmetry.space_group_name_H-M   'P 1'
#
loop_
_entity.id
_entity.type
_entity.pdbx_description
1 polymer ?
#
loop_
_entity_poly.entity_id
_entity_poly.type
_entity_poly.pdbx_seq_one_letter_code
_entity_poly.pdbx_strand_id
1 'polypeptide(L)'
;MSSNQPPRFKTTQDWNNFISSNPKLSGTDLFLLRKRCYDDIEELRRRPLLIYATKFLEGTSRDNPNLIDLVDVDGFTDLVNSTNETKAVDILIHSPGGRPDATERIVSILREKYEHVTFLVPHSAYSAATMLALSGNEIILHPSATLGPIDPQKKRYPCKINKTRIRKC
;
A
#
# COMPACT_ATOMS: atom_id res chain seq x y z
N MET A 1 1.69 -22.88 -28.79
CA MET A 1 2.00 -22.69 -27.35
C MET A 1 1.36 -21.38 -26.93
N SER A 2 0.15 -21.44 -26.38
CA SER A 2 -0.65 -20.25 -26.07
C SER A 2 0.02 -19.47 -24.93
N SER A 3 0.42 -18.24 -25.21
CA SER A 3 0.94 -17.28 -24.25
C SER A 3 -0.15 -16.96 -23.23
N ASN A 4 -0.08 -17.58 -22.05
CA ASN A 4 -1.00 -17.37 -20.94
C ASN A 4 -0.65 -16.06 -20.19
N GLN A 5 -0.54 -14.95 -20.93
CA GLN A 5 -0.31 -13.63 -20.36
C GLN A 5 -1.62 -13.16 -19.71
N PRO A 6 -1.59 -12.68 -18.45
CA PRO A 6 -2.79 -12.23 -17.77
C PRO A 6 -3.41 -11.03 -18.50
N PRO A 7 -4.74 -10.83 -18.38
CA PRO A 7 -5.40 -9.67 -18.95
C PRO A 7 -4.82 -8.41 -18.30
N ARG A 8 -4.08 -7.63 -19.08
CA ARG A 8 -3.47 -6.39 -18.63
C ARG A 8 -4.41 -5.24 -18.94
N PHE A 9 -5.02 -4.67 -17.91
CA PHE A 9 -5.92 -3.54 -18.06
C PHE A 9 -5.10 -2.26 -18.16
N LYS A 10 -5.25 -1.52 -19.26
CA LYS A 10 -4.59 -0.23 -19.46
C LYS A 10 -5.48 0.92 -19.01
N THR A 11 -6.80 0.74 -19.13
CA THR A 11 -7.78 1.75 -18.77
C THR A 11 -8.83 1.19 -17.81
N THR A 12 -9.47 2.08 -17.04
CA THR A 12 -10.64 1.73 -16.22
C THR A 12 -11.79 1.22 -17.09
N GLN A 13 -11.88 1.66 -18.34
CA GLN A 13 -12.89 1.17 -19.26
C GLN A 13 -12.65 -0.31 -19.65
N ASP A 14 -11.40 -0.72 -19.85
CA ASP A 14 -11.06 -2.13 -20.10
C ASP A 14 -11.48 -3.02 -18.92
N TRP A 15 -11.25 -2.53 -17.69
CA TRP A 15 -11.70 -3.20 -16.47
C TRP A 15 -13.23 -3.30 -16.41
N ASN A 16 -13.93 -2.19 -16.64
CA ASN A 16 -15.39 -2.17 -16.61
C ASN A 16 -15.97 -3.11 -17.66
N ASN A 17 -15.43 -3.09 -18.89
CA ASN A 17 -15.82 -4.00 -19.95
C ASN A 17 -15.57 -5.47 -19.56
N PHE A 18 -14.45 -5.77 -18.90
CA PHE A 18 -14.13 -7.11 -18.42
C PHE A 18 -15.12 -7.60 -17.35
N ILE A 19 -15.46 -6.74 -16.38
CA ILE A 19 -16.45 -7.06 -15.33
C ILE A 19 -17.85 -7.23 -15.92
N SER A 20 -18.26 -6.33 -16.83
CA SER A 20 -19.56 -6.44 -17.51
C SER A 20 -19.67 -7.70 -18.39
N SER A 21 -18.56 -8.13 -18.99
CA SER A 21 -18.49 -9.35 -19.81
C SER A 21 -18.46 -10.63 -18.97
N ASN A 22 -18.08 -10.55 -17.69
CA ASN A 22 -17.97 -11.69 -16.79
C ASN A 22 -18.84 -11.49 -15.52
N PRO A 23 -20.18 -11.50 -15.65
CA PRO A 23 -21.09 -11.21 -14.52
C PRO A 23 -21.09 -12.29 -13.42
N LYS A 24 -20.41 -13.43 -13.62
CA LYS A 24 -20.30 -14.55 -12.65
C LYS A 24 -18.90 -14.64 -12.00
N LEU A 25 -18.14 -13.55 -11.94
CA LEU A 25 -16.86 -13.56 -11.23
C LEU A 25 -17.08 -13.78 -9.74
N SER A 26 -16.46 -14.82 -9.20
CA SER A 26 -16.45 -15.08 -7.76
C SER A 26 -15.45 -14.15 -7.07
N GLY A 27 -15.64 -13.91 -5.77
CA GLY A 27 -14.65 -13.20 -4.95
C GLY A 27 -13.26 -13.86 -5.00
N THR A 28 -13.22 -15.18 -5.15
CA THR A 28 -11.98 -15.95 -5.32
C THR A 28 -11.25 -15.61 -6.62
N ASP A 29 -11.98 -15.38 -7.72
CA ASP A 29 -11.37 -15.06 -9.02
C ASP A 29 -10.72 -13.68 -8.98
N LEU A 30 -11.41 -12.70 -8.36
CA LEU A 30 -10.86 -11.36 -8.13
C LEU A 30 -9.64 -11.37 -7.22
N PHE A 31 -9.66 -12.22 -6.18
CA PHE A 31 -8.52 -12.42 -5.30
C PHE A 31 -7.32 -13.01 -6.05
N LEU A 32 -7.53 -14.02 -6.90
CA LEU A 32 -6.47 -14.62 -7.71
C LEU A 32 -5.88 -13.64 -8.72
N LEU A 33 -6.72 -12.83 -9.38
CA LEU A 33 -6.25 -11.77 -10.26
C LEU A 33 -5.37 -10.77 -9.51
N ARG A 34 -5.80 -10.34 -8.33
CA ARG A 34 -5.03 -9.41 -7.49
C ARG A 34 -3.71 -10.01 -7.04
N LYS A 35 -3.72 -11.27 -6.58
CA LYS A 35 -2.52 -11.99 -6.14
C LYS A 35 -1.49 -12.06 -7.28
N ARG A 36 -1.93 -12.40 -8.50
CA ARG A 36 -1.04 -12.41 -9.67
C ARG A 36 -0.40 -11.05 -9.94
N CYS A 37 -1.17 -9.95 -9.83
CA CYS A 37 -0.60 -8.61 -9.97
C CYS A 37 0.48 -8.32 -8.91
N TYR A 38 0.35 -8.86 -7.70
CA TYR A 38 1.36 -8.73 -6.66
C TYR A 38 2.59 -9.58 -6.95
N ASP A 39 2.41 -10.81 -7.41
CA ASP A 39 3.50 -11.68 -7.84
C ASP A 39 4.31 -11.03 -8.97
N ASP A 40 3.65 -10.39 -9.94
CA ASP A 40 4.31 -9.65 -11.04
C ASP A 40 5.15 -8.47 -10.52
N ILE A 41 4.66 -7.76 -9.48
CA ILE A 41 5.39 -6.64 -8.85
C ILE A 41 6.62 -7.17 -8.12
N GLU A 42 6.47 -8.25 -7.35
CA GLU A 42 7.57 -8.89 -6.64
C GLU A 42 8.65 -9.40 -7.61
N GLU A 43 8.26 -10.01 -8.72
CA GLU A 43 9.19 -10.48 -9.77
C GLU A 43 9.95 -9.31 -10.40
N LEU A 44 9.25 -8.22 -10.74
CA LEU A 44 9.84 -7.03 -11.35
C LEU A 44 10.83 -6.33 -10.41
N ARG A 45 10.48 -6.24 -9.12
CA ARG A 45 11.24 -5.49 -8.12
C ARG A 45 12.30 -6.32 -7.43
N ARG A 46 12.17 -7.65 -7.46
CA ARG A 46 13.02 -8.63 -6.76
C ARG A 46 13.13 -8.32 -5.25
N ARG A 47 12.02 -7.90 -4.67
CA ARG A 47 11.89 -7.51 -3.26
C ARG A 47 10.54 -7.99 -2.75
N PRO A 48 10.43 -8.33 -1.45
CA PRO A 48 9.14 -8.66 -0.87
C PRO A 48 8.20 -7.45 -0.90
N LEU A 49 6.93 -7.72 -1.16
CA LEU A 49 5.86 -6.72 -1.21
C LEU A 49 4.92 -6.87 -0.02
N LEU A 50 4.92 -5.88 0.87
CA LEU A 50 3.91 -5.76 1.93
C LEU A 50 2.75 -4.90 1.45
N ILE A 51 1.51 -5.32 1.73
CA ILE A 51 0.31 -4.63 1.22
C ILE A 51 -0.54 -4.18 2.40
N TYR A 52 -0.78 -2.87 2.46
CA TYR A 52 -1.73 -2.26 3.38
C TYR A 52 -2.76 -1.45 2.60
N ALA A 53 -3.95 -2.02 2.43
CA ALA A 53 -5.03 -1.41 1.67
C ALA A 53 -6.34 -1.47 2.46
N THR A 54 -6.98 -0.30 2.61
CA THR A 54 -8.26 -0.15 3.30
C THR A 54 -9.34 0.30 2.33
N LYS A 55 -10.60 -0.10 2.57
CA LYS A 55 -11.74 0.25 1.71
C LYS A 55 -12.41 1.52 2.21
N PHE A 56 -11.89 2.68 1.81
CA PHE A 56 -12.38 3.99 2.27
C PHE A 56 -13.07 4.85 1.20
N LEU A 57 -12.97 4.47 -0.09
CA LEU A 57 -13.54 5.25 -1.21
C LEU A 57 -15.03 4.98 -1.43
N GLU A 58 -15.51 3.80 -1.07
CA GLU A 58 -16.94 3.48 -1.06
C GLU A 58 -17.44 3.62 0.37
N GLY A 59 -18.63 4.21 0.57
CA GLY A 59 -19.24 4.42 1.88
C GLY A 59 -19.43 3.11 2.64
N THR A 60 -18.37 2.65 3.28
CA THR A 60 -18.35 1.43 4.06
C THR A 60 -19.15 1.66 5.33
N SER A 61 -19.94 0.65 5.68
CA SER A 61 -20.61 0.52 6.97
C SER A 61 -19.65 0.93 8.08
N ARG A 62 -20.14 1.70 9.07
CA ARG A 62 -19.37 2.26 10.20
C ARG A 62 -18.53 1.24 11.00
N ASP A 63 -18.68 -0.06 10.74
CA ASP A 63 -18.06 -1.17 11.45
C ASP A 63 -16.75 -1.70 10.84
N ASN A 64 -16.37 -1.29 9.63
CA ASN A 64 -15.07 -1.72 9.07
C ASN A 64 -13.98 -0.72 9.46
N PRO A 65 -12.91 -1.16 10.17
CA PRO A 65 -11.79 -0.28 10.48
C PRO A 65 -11.10 0.12 9.18
N ASN A 66 -11.28 1.37 8.78
CA ASN A 66 -10.67 1.95 7.57
C ASN A 66 -9.47 2.84 7.89
N LEU A 67 -9.07 2.89 9.16
CA LEU A 67 -8.03 3.79 9.67
C LEU A 67 -6.87 2.97 10.23
N ILE A 68 -5.66 3.50 10.10
CA ILE A 68 -4.47 2.97 10.77
C ILE A 68 -4.68 3.07 12.28
N ASP A 69 -4.69 1.94 12.99
CA ASP A 69 -4.85 1.86 14.45
C ASP A 69 -3.75 0.99 15.09
N LEU A 70 -3.71 0.95 16.42
CA LEU A 70 -2.70 0.22 17.18
C LEU A 70 -2.72 -1.29 16.92
N VAL A 71 -3.89 -1.86 16.59
CA VAL A 71 -4.01 -3.28 16.21
C VAL A 71 -3.30 -3.61 14.91
N ASP A 72 -3.13 -2.64 14.01
CA ASP A 72 -2.38 -2.83 12.77
C ASP A 72 -0.89 -3.00 13.05
N VAL A 73 -0.37 -2.46 14.17
CA VAL A 73 1.05 -2.56 14.55
C VAL A 73 1.45 -4.02 14.74
N ASP A 74 0.60 -4.82 15.37
CA ASP A 74 0.84 -6.24 15.59
C ASP A 74 0.83 -6.99 14.25
N GLY A 75 -0.15 -6.69 13.38
CA GLY A 75 -0.21 -7.26 12.02
C GLY A 75 1.00 -6.90 11.17
N PHE A 76 1.49 -5.65 11.25
CA PHE A 76 2.74 -5.25 10.60
C PHE A 76 3.94 -5.99 11.20
N THR A 77 4.00 -6.17 12.51
CA THR A 77 5.09 -6.91 13.17
C THR A 77 5.15 -8.35 12.68
N ASP A 78 4.00 -9.04 12.59
CA ASP A 78 3.92 -10.42 12.08
C ASP A 78 4.33 -10.51 10.61
N LEU A 79 3.84 -9.58 9.78
CA LEU A 79 4.21 -9.52 8.37
C LEU A 79 5.71 -9.29 8.19
N VAL A 80 6.26 -8.31 8.92
CA VAL A 80 7.67 -7.98 8.92
C VAL A 80 8.49 -9.17 9.40
N ASN A 81 8.07 -9.90 10.42
CA ASN A 81 8.77 -11.10 10.89
C ASN A 81 8.70 -12.27 9.90
N SER A 82 7.58 -12.43 9.21
CA SER A 82 7.38 -13.50 8.21
C SER A 82 8.22 -13.33 6.95
N THR A 83 8.74 -12.13 6.70
CA THR A 83 9.54 -11.85 5.50
C THR A 83 10.98 -12.37 5.65
N ASN A 84 11.51 -12.96 4.59
CA ASN A 84 12.89 -13.46 4.51
C ASN A 84 13.94 -12.39 4.87
N GLU A 85 15.16 -12.82 5.18
CA GLU A 85 16.33 -11.95 5.45
C GLU A 85 16.71 -11.09 4.23
N THR A 86 15.93 -10.03 4.00
CA THR A 86 16.14 -9.05 2.94
C THR A 86 16.36 -7.69 3.59
N LYS A 87 17.27 -6.92 3.02
CA LYS A 87 17.60 -5.57 3.50
C LYS A 87 16.68 -4.49 2.94
N ALA A 88 15.82 -4.85 1.98
CA ALA A 88 14.95 -3.92 1.27
C ALA A 88 13.53 -4.48 1.12
N VAL A 89 12.54 -3.62 1.29
CA VAL A 89 11.12 -3.97 1.19
C VAL A 89 10.37 -2.94 0.37
N ASP A 90 9.37 -3.40 -0.39
CA ASP A 90 8.40 -2.53 -1.04
C ASP A 90 7.06 -2.64 -0.31
N ILE A 91 6.39 -1.51 -0.07
CA ILE A 91 5.16 -1.43 0.69
C ILE A 91 4.10 -0.73 -0.16
N LEU A 92 3.06 -1.45 -0.57
CA LEU A 92 1.91 -0.88 -1.25
C LEU A 92 0.94 -0.32 -0.22
N ILE A 93 0.71 1.00 -0.27
CA ILE A 93 -0.15 1.71 0.69
C ILE A 93 -1.36 2.34 0.02
N HIS A 94 -2.55 2.02 0.54
CA HIS A 94 -3.81 2.65 0.19
C HIS A 94 -4.67 2.87 1.44
N SER A 95 -4.66 4.10 1.97
CA SER A 95 -5.34 4.39 3.24
C SER A 95 -5.75 5.86 3.36
N PRO A 96 -6.89 6.15 4.03
CA PRO A 96 -7.30 7.50 4.36
C PRO A 96 -6.51 8.09 5.54
N GLY A 97 -5.60 7.32 6.14
CA GLY A 97 -4.83 7.72 7.32
C GLY A 97 -5.31 7.03 8.58
N GLY A 98 -5.17 7.70 9.73
CA GLY A 98 -5.48 7.14 11.03
C GLY A 98 -4.67 7.77 12.13
N ARG A 99 -4.19 6.95 13.06
CA ARG A 99 -3.47 7.37 14.26
C ARG A 99 -1.98 7.60 13.99
N PRO A 100 -1.44 8.80 14.27
CA PRO A 100 -0.01 9.08 14.14
C PRO A 100 0.87 8.20 15.03
N ASP A 101 0.39 7.86 16.23
CA ASP A 101 1.09 7.02 17.20
C ASP A 101 1.24 5.56 16.71
N ALA A 102 0.22 5.01 16.06
CA ALA A 102 0.32 3.71 15.41
C ALA A 102 1.30 3.77 14.22
N THR A 103 1.23 4.85 13.43
CA THR A 103 2.12 5.06 12.28
C THR A 103 3.59 5.13 12.70
N GLU A 104 3.92 5.88 13.75
CA GLU A 104 5.31 6.00 14.24
C GLU A 104 5.88 4.65 14.69
N ARG A 105 5.07 3.81 15.35
CA ARG A 105 5.47 2.45 15.72
C ARG A 105 5.72 1.57 14.50
N ILE A 106 4.84 1.62 13.50
CA ILE A 106 5.03 0.90 12.23
C ILE A 106 6.32 1.35 11.55
N VAL A 107 6.62 2.65 11.54
CA VAL A 107 7.88 3.19 11.00
C VAL A 107 9.09 2.62 11.75
N SER A 108 9.06 2.55 13.08
CA SER A 108 10.16 1.99 13.88
C SER A 108 10.41 0.53 13.50
N ILE A 109 9.36 -0.30 13.48
CA ILE A 109 9.45 -1.72 13.13
C ILE A 109 10.07 -1.92 11.74
N LEU A 110 9.61 -1.14 10.75
CA LEU A 110 10.14 -1.20 9.39
C LEU A 110 11.61 -0.77 9.32
N ARG A 111 12.00 0.26 10.08
CA ARG A 111 13.36 0.81 10.09
C ARG A 111 14.35 -0.04 10.86
N GLU A 112 13.89 -0.81 11.84
CA GLU A 112 14.71 -1.77 12.58
C GLU A 112 15.07 -2.97 11.71
N LYS A 113 14.13 -3.46 10.87
CA LYS A 113 14.39 -4.62 10.01
C LYS A 113 15.01 -4.28 8.65
N TYR A 114 14.61 -3.17 8.02
CA TYR A 114 14.97 -2.86 6.63
C TYR A 114 15.85 -1.62 6.50
N GLU A 115 16.96 -1.76 5.77
CA GLU A 115 17.83 -0.64 5.41
C GLU A 115 17.16 0.27 4.36
N HIS A 116 16.37 -0.33 3.45
CA HIS A 116 15.73 0.38 2.35
C HIS A 116 14.23 0.08 2.22
N VAL A 117 13.39 1.07 2.47
CA VAL A 117 11.93 0.97 2.40
C VAL A 117 11.42 1.80 1.23
N THR A 118 10.72 1.17 0.30
CA THR A 118 10.03 1.85 -0.82
C THR A 118 8.53 1.80 -0.61
N PHE A 119 7.83 2.93 -0.76
CA PHE A 119 6.37 2.96 -0.74
C PHE A 119 5.80 3.06 -2.16
N LEU A 120 4.86 2.19 -2.48
CA LEU A 120 4.10 2.19 -3.73
C LEU A 120 2.70 2.74 -3.44
N VAL A 121 2.31 3.85 -4.08
CA VAL A 121 0.99 4.44 -3.91
C VAL A 121 0.23 4.33 -5.24
N PRO A 122 -0.72 3.38 -5.37
CA PRO A 122 -1.46 3.18 -6.61
C PRO A 122 -2.55 4.24 -6.83
N HIS A 123 -3.14 4.78 -5.76
CA HIS A 123 -4.28 5.71 -5.89
C HIS A 123 -4.30 6.80 -4.84
N SER A 124 -4.20 6.46 -3.56
CA SER A 124 -4.40 7.45 -2.50
C SER A 124 -3.76 7.05 -1.18
N ALA A 125 -3.04 7.99 -0.57
CA ALA A 125 -2.57 7.92 0.81
C ALA A 125 -2.76 9.28 1.47
N TYR A 126 -3.57 9.35 2.53
CA TYR A 126 -3.91 10.60 3.22
C TYR A 126 -3.41 10.63 4.68
N SER A 127 -3.16 11.82 5.22
CA SER A 127 -2.85 12.06 6.64
C SER A 127 -1.72 11.15 7.17
N ALA A 128 -2.02 10.26 8.12
CA ALA A 128 -1.05 9.33 8.70
C ALA A 128 -0.43 8.37 7.66
N ALA A 129 -1.15 7.99 6.61
CA ALA A 129 -0.60 7.18 5.53
C ALA A 129 0.43 7.96 4.69
N THR A 130 0.24 9.28 4.54
CA THR A 130 1.23 10.16 3.91
C THR A 130 2.48 10.27 4.79
N MET A 131 2.34 10.39 6.11
CA MET A 131 3.48 10.35 7.04
C MET A 131 4.25 9.03 6.92
N LEU A 132 3.55 7.91 6.85
CA LEU A 132 4.16 6.60 6.66
C LEU A 132 4.96 6.54 5.36
N ALA A 133 4.37 6.97 4.24
CA ALA A 133 5.04 7.00 2.94
C ALA A 133 6.31 7.87 2.94
N LEU A 134 6.23 9.05 3.56
CA LEU A 134 7.37 9.98 3.71
C LEU A 134 8.43 9.51 4.69
N SER A 135 8.15 8.49 5.50
CA SER A 135 9.18 7.90 6.35
C SER A 135 10.14 7.02 5.55
N GLY A 136 9.76 6.59 4.33
CA GLY A 136 10.52 5.70 3.46
C GLY A 136 11.70 6.36 2.74
N ASN A 137 12.53 5.53 2.09
CA ASN A 137 13.66 5.99 1.28
C ASN A 137 13.19 6.48 -0.10
N GLU A 138 12.22 5.77 -0.68
CA GLU A 138 11.69 6.06 -2.00
C GLU A 138 10.16 5.92 -2.00
N ILE A 139 9.48 6.81 -2.72
CA ILE A 139 8.04 6.73 -2.96
C ILE A 139 7.83 6.66 -4.46
N ILE A 140 7.10 5.65 -4.92
CA ILE A 140 6.65 5.49 -6.30
C ILE A 140 5.15 5.77 -6.33
N LEU A 141 4.79 6.86 -7.01
CA LEU A 141 3.41 7.28 -7.21
C LEU A 141 2.97 6.88 -8.62
N HIS A 142 1.81 6.24 -8.71
CA HIS A 142 1.10 6.12 -9.99
C HIS A 142 0.70 7.53 -10.50
N PRO A 143 0.47 7.77 -11.80
CA PRO A 143 0.21 9.12 -12.31
C PRO A 143 -1.11 9.69 -11.79
N SER A 144 -2.08 8.83 -11.46
CA SER A 144 -3.34 9.19 -10.82
C SER A 144 -3.27 9.19 -9.28
N ALA A 145 -2.12 8.86 -8.68
CA ALA A 145 -2.02 8.76 -7.24
C ALA A 145 -1.96 10.14 -6.58
N THR A 146 -2.65 10.26 -5.45
CA THR A 146 -2.69 11.49 -4.64
C THR A 146 -2.14 11.24 -3.25
N LEU A 147 -1.23 12.10 -2.82
CA LEU A 147 -0.82 12.22 -1.42
C LEU A 147 -1.64 13.32 -0.77
N GLY A 148 -2.34 12.98 0.29
CA GLY A 148 -3.13 13.92 1.07
C GLY A 148 -2.30 14.92 1.85
N PRO A 149 -2.90 16.05 2.27
CA PRO A 149 -2.28 16.89 3.28
C PRO A 149 -2.08 16.07 4.56
N ILE A 150 -0.90 16.22 5.15
CA ILE A 150 -0.68 15.82 6.53
C ILE A 150 -1.34 16.89 7.37
N ASP A 151 -2.27 16.52 8.24
CA ASP A 151 -2.84 17.46 9.21
C ASP A 151 -1.99 17.42 10.50
N PRO A 152 -1.14 18.42 10.77
CA PRO A 152 -0.34 18.49 11.99
C PRO A 152 -1.16 18.95 13.21
N GLN A 153 -2.46 18.67 13.27
CA GLN A 153 -3.33 19.08 14.39
C GLN A 153 -2.87 18.56 15.77
N LYS A 154 -1.99 17.54 15.84
CA LYS A 154 -1.32 17.18 17.10
C LYS A 154 -0.03 17.99 17.31
N LYS A 155 -0.22 19.20 17.85
CA LYS A 155 0.76 20.24 18.26
C LYS A 155 2.03 19.82 19.05
N ARG A 156 2.34 18.53 19.25
CA ARG A 156 3.41 18.07 20.17
C ARG A 156 4.30 16.93 19.68
N TYR A 157 4.08 16.34 18.49
CA TYR A 157 4.94 15.26 17.99
C TYR A 157 5.79 15.76 16.80
N PRO A 158 7.13 15.73 16.91
CA PRO A 158 7.99 16.07 15.78
C PRO A 158 7.88 14.98 14.70
N CYS A 159 7.27 15.32 13.56
CA CYS A 159 7.31 14.48 12.37
C CYS A 159 8.71 14.55 11.76
N LYS A 160 9.54 13.50 11.95
CA LYS A 160 10.85 13.39 11.31
C LYS A 160 10.66 13.02 9.83
N ILE A 161 10.85 13.99 8.94
CA ILE A 161 10.83 13.79 7.49
C ILE A 161 12.27 13.49 7.05
N ASN A 162 12.50 12.28 6.55
CA ASN A 162 13.78 11.92 5.93
C ASN A 162 13.84 12.47 4.50
N LYS A 163 15.04 12.56 3.91
CA LYS A 163 15.19 12.87 2.48
C LYS A 163 14.63 11.72 1.64
N THR A 164 13.32 11.75 1.39
CA THR A 164 12.63 10.73 0.59
C THR A 164 12.66 11.10 -0.88
N ARG A 165 13.04 10.15 -1.73
CA ARG A 165 13.01 10.34 -3.18
C ARG A 165 11.61 10.03 -3.71
N ILE A 166 10.93 11.02 -4.26
CA ILE A 166 9.61 10.82 -4.89
C ILE A 166 9.80 10.61 -6.39
N ARG A 167 9.26 9.51 -6.93
CA ARG A 167 9.18 9.23 -8.37
C ARG A 167 7.72 9.05 -8.77
N LYS A 168 7.35 9.59 -9.93
CA LYS A 168 6.11 9.24 -10.62
C LYS A 168 6.44 8.22 -11.71
N CYS A 169 5.70 7.13 -11.76
CA CYS A 169 5.84 6.07 -12.77
C CYS A 169 4.53 5.91 -13.52
#